data_AF-A0A536GXT4-F1
#
_entry.id   AF-A0A536GXT4-F1
#
_cell.length_a   1.000
_cell.length_b   1.000
_cell.length_c   1.000
_cell.angle_alpha   90.00
_cell.angle_beta   90.00
_cell.angle_gamma   90.00
#
_symmetry.space_group_name_H-M   'P 1'
#
loop_
_entity.id
_entity.type
_entity.pdbx_description
1 polymer ?
#
loop_
_entity_poly.entity_id
_entity_poly.type
_entity_poly.pdbx_seq_one_letter_code
_entity_poly.pdbx_strand_id
1 'polypeptide(L)'
;MLRQTVPSEIESAITTTKTTRVSLWRARAIAFLRIAFGLIWAIDAWFKWQPGFISSFTDQITKAKQDQPQGVQSWLSFWAHLVGSNPHFFAYLAAAMETALAVFLILGLLTQLTCLVGIVWSLAIWAIPEGFGGPYKPGDSTDVGTALLYALMFAVLFAIAAGRYYSIDQWLTPRLSRFGFLAAGVPRRGRQ
;
A
#
# COMPACT_ATOMS: atom_id res chain seq x y z
N MET A 1 63.20 -17.77 9.99
CA MET A 1 62.01 -17.10 9.43
C MET A 1 60.87 -18.11 9.36
N LEU A 2 59.96 -18.11 10.33
CA LEU A 2 58.84 -19.04 10.42
C LEU A 2 57.68 -18.54 9.54
N ARG A 3 57.34 -19.31 8.51
CA ARG A 3 56.14 -19.09 7.68
C ARG A 3 54.94 -19.58 8.48
N GLN A 4 54.17 -18.68 9.08
CA GLN A 4 52.89 -19.01 9.69
C GLN A 4 51.94 -19.49 8.59
N THR A 5 51.71 -20.80 8.53
CA THR A 5 50.64 -21.38 7.71
C THR A 5 49.33 -21.14 8.44
N VAL A 6 48.52 -20.23 7.91
CA VAL A 6 47.14 -20.02 8.36
C VAL A 6 46.39 -21.35 8.26
N PRO A 7 45.69 -21.81 9.32
CA PRO A 7 44.93 -23.06 9.29
C PRO A 7 43.83 -23.03 8.21
N SER A 8 43.72 -24.11 7.44
CA SER A 8 42.72 -24.29 6.35
C SER A 8 41.26 -24.18 6.82
N GLU A 9 41.00 -24.31 8.13
CA GLU A 9 39.69 -24.10 8.75
C GLU A 9 39.23 -22.63 8.72
N ILE A 10 40.15 -21.66 8.62
CA ILE A 10 39.82 -20.24 8.55
C ILE A 10 39.43 -19.84 7.12
N GLU A 11 39.99 -20.49 6.10
CA GLU A 11 39.61 -20.30 4.69
C GLU A 11 38.19 -20.82 4.40
N SER A 12 37.79 -21.92 5.02
CA SER A 12 36.44 -22.48 4.86
C SER A 12 35.36 -21.62 5.52
N ALA A 13 35.70 -20.89 6.60
CA ALA A 13 34.77 -19.99 7.29
C ALA A 13 34.51 -18.67 6.53
N ILE A 14 35.39 -18.26 5.62
CA ILE A 14 35.27 -16.99 4.87
C ILE A 14 34.36 -17.12 3.63
N THR A 15 34.07 -18.35 3.20
CA THR A 15 33.54 -18.59 1.84
C THR A 15 32.08 -19.03 1.79
N THR A 16 31.18 -18.54 2.65
CA THR A 16 29.73 -18.67 2.36
C THR A 16 28.89 -17.57 2.99
N THR A 17 29.07 -16.31 2.56
CA THR A 17 27.92 -15.39 2.61
C THR A 17 26.96 -15.77 1.48
N LYS A 18 26.11 -16.79 1.71
CA LYS A 18 25.06 -17.20 0.77
C LYS A 18 24.09 -16.04 0.64
N THR A 19 24.35 -15.14 -0.31
CA THR A 19 23.44 -14.07 -0.67
C THR A 19 22.20 -14.75 -1.22
N THR A 20 21.15 -14.86 -0.41
CA THR A 20 19.89 -15.50 -0.81
C THR A 20 19.32 -14.67 -1.97
N ARG A 21 19.56 -15.11 -3.20
CA ARG A 21 18.95 -14.53 -4.39
C ARG A 21 17.53 -15.07 -4.42
N VAL A 22 16.54 -14.18 -4.41
CA VAL A 22 15.14 -14.56 -4.61
C VAL A 22 15.04 -15.26 -5.97
N SER A 23 14.35 -16.39 -6.04
CA SER A 23 14.19 -17.12 -7.30
C SER A 23 13.46 -16.26 -8.34
N LEU A 24 13.76 -16.48 -9.62
CA LEU A 24 13.16 -15.71 -10.72
C LEU A 24 11.62 -15.77 -10.69
N TRP A 25 11.06 -16.94 -10.36
CA TRP A 25 9.62 -17.12 -10.27
C TRP A 25 9.01 -16.25 -9.15
N ARG A 26 9.66 -16.16 -7.98
CA ARG A 26 9.20 -15.33 -6.86
C ARG A 26 9.25 -13.85 -7.23
N ALA A 27 10.35 -13.41 -7.86
CA ALA A 27 10.47 -12.03 -8.34
C ALA A 27 9.35 -11.67 -9.34
N ARG A 28 9.04 -12.57 -10.28
CA ARG A 28 7.93 -12.41 -11.23
C ARG A 28 6.57 -12.40 -10.53
N ALA A 29 6.34 -13.29 -9.57
CA ALA A 29 5.09 -13.35 -8.82
C ALA A 29 4.85 -12.08 -7.99
N ILE A 30 5.89 -11.53 -7.35
CA ILE A 30 5.79 -10.27 -6.59
C ILE A 30 5.45 -9.10 -7.50
N ALA A 31 6.11 -9.00 -8.66
CA ALA A 31 5.81 -7.97 -9.65
C ALA A 31 4.39 -8.10 -10.19
N PHE A 32 3.97 -9.31 -10.52
CA PHE A 32 2.60 -9.60 -10.96
C PHE A 32 1.57 -9.19 -9.91
N LEU A 33 1.79 -9.57 -8.64
CA LEU A 33 0.89 -9.19 -7.54
C LEU A 33 0.76 -7.68 -7.41
N ARG A 34 1.88 -6.94 -7.46
CA ARG A 34 1.88 -5.47 -7.41
C ARG A 34 1.09 -4.86 -8.58
N ILE A 35 1.32 -5.35 -9.80
CA ILE A 35 0.65 -4.84 -11.00
C ILE A 35 -0.85 -5.18 -10.97
N ALA A 36 -1.20 -6.42 -10.66
CA ALA A 36 -2.59 -6.86 -10.55
C ALA A 36 -3.35 -6.05 -9.50
N PHE A 37 -2.73 -5.79 -8.34
CA PHE A 37 -3.31 -4.94 -7.33
C PHE A 37 -3.46 -3.48 -7.79
N GLY A 38 -2.47 -2.94 -8.51
CA GLY A 38 -2.57 -1.62 -9.13
C GLY A 38 -3.70 -1.52 -10.16
N LEU A 39 -3.98 -2.60 -10.91
CA LEU A 39 -5.11 -2.65 -11.84
C LEU A 39 -6.46 -2.65 -11.11
N ILE A 40 -6.58 -3.31 -9.95
CA ILE A 40 -7.77 -3.24 -9.11
C ILE A 40 -8.03 -1.79 -8.68
N TRP A 41 -6.99 -1.09 -8.21
CA TRP A 41 -7.08 0.34 -7.89
C TRP A 41 -7.42 1.21 -9.10
N ALA A 42 -6.94 0.86 -10.31
CA ALA A 42 -7.29 1.61 -11.52
C ALA A 42 -8.79 1.51 -11.85
N ILE A 43 -9.37 0.32 -11.66
CA ILE A 43 -10.80 0.09 -11.84
C ILE A 43 -11.60 0.86 -10.78
N ASP A 44 -11.18 0.81 -9.51
CA ASP A 44 -11.83 1.57 -8.43
C ASP A 44 -11.78 3.08 -8.71
N ALA A 45 -10.60 3.62 -9.05
CA ALA A 45 -10.43 5.01 -9.42
C ALA A 45 -11.32 5.42 -10.61
N TRP A 46 -11.46 4.55 -11.63
CA TRP A 46 -12.38 4.79 -12.74
C TRP A 46 -13.83 4.97 -12.27
N PHE A 47 -14.28 4.19 -11.28
CA PHE A 47 -15.61 4.37 -10.69
C PHE A 47 -15.72 5.70 -9.92
N LYS A 48 -14.65 6.17 -9.27
CA LYS A 48 -14.63 7.47 -8.57
C LYS A 48 -14.75 8.67 -9.50
N TRP A 49 -14.26 8.56 -10.74
CA TRP A 49 -14.42 9.61 -11.76
C TRP A 49 -15.84 9.69 -12.34
N GLN A 50 -16.73 8.75 -12.02
CA GLN A 50 -18.09 8.77 -12.54
C GLN A 50 -18.93 9.88 -11.87
N PRO A 51 -19.82 10.55 -12.63
CA PRO A 51 -20.68 11.61 -12.08
C PRO A 51 -21.52 11.15 -10.90
N GLY A 52 -22.00 9.90 -10.93
CA GLY A 52 -22.77 9.29 -9.84
C GLY A 52 -22.01 9.36 -8.51
N PHE A 53 -20.77 8.87 -8.48
CA PHE A 53 -19.93 8.90 -7.28
C PHE A 53 -19.71 10.31 -6.75
N ILE A 54 -19.38 11.25 -7.64
CA ILE A 54 -19.08 12.65 -7.29
C ILE A 54 -20.33 13.32 -6.68
N SER A 55 -21.50 13.11 -7.28
CA SER A 55 -22.76 13.71 -6.82
C SER A 55 -23.28 13.12 -5.51
N SER A 56 -22.99 11.84 -5.23
CA SER A 56 -23.45 11.13 -4.04
C SER A 56 -22.32 10.86 -3.03
N PHE A 57 -21.26 11.67 -3.01
CA PHE A 57 -20.08 11.43 -2.17
C PHE A 57 -20.44 11.42 -0.68
N THR A 58 -21.23 12.39 -0.22
CA THR A 58 -21.69 12.50 1.17
C THR A 58 -22.62 11.36 1.58
N ASP A 59 -23.41 10.84 0.64
CA ASP A 59 -24.37 9.77 0.91
C ASP A 59 -23.67 8.50 1.39
N GLN A 60 -22.44 8.25 0.95
CA GLN A 60 -21.65 7.11 1.40
C GLN A 60 -21.40 7.16 2.91
N ILE A 61 -21.04 8.33 3.43
CA ILE A 61 -20.78 8.53 4.87
C ILE A 61 -22.10 8.51 5.66
N THR A 62 -23.17 9.11 5.11
CA THR A 62 -24.49 9.08 5.75
C THR A 62 -25.05 7.67 5.85
N LYS A 63 -24.89 6.85 4.80
CA LYS A 63 -25.28 5.43 4.81
C LYS A 63 -24.44 4.63 5.80
N ALA A 64 -23.11 4.81 5.80
CA ALA A 64 -22.21 4.14 6.74
C ALA A 64 -22.52 4.45 8.22
N LYS A 65 -23.14 5.61 8.49
CA LYS A 65 -23.57 6.02 9.83
C LYS A 65 -24.83 5.30 10.30
N GLN A 66 -25.72 4.89 9.39
CA GLN A 66 -26.98 4.26 9.77
C GLN A 66 -26.67 3.01 10.60
N ASP A 67 -27.48 2.79 11.64
CA ASP A 67 -27.48 1.52 12.36
C ASP A 67 -26.18 1.16 13.10
N GLN A 68 -25.29 2.13 13.27
CA GLN A 68 -24.03 1.98 14.00
C GLN A 68 -24.16 2.28 15.51
N PRO A 69 -23.25 1.80 16.36
CA PRO A 69 -23.13 2.24 17.75
C PRO A 69 -22.86 3.75 17.87
N GLN A 70 -23.28 4.38 18.96
CA GLN A 70 -23.19 5.84 19.16
C GLN A 70 -21.77 6.41 18.98
N GLY A 71 -20.73 5.66 19.39
CA GLY A 71 -19.33 6.05 19.18
C GLY A 71 -18.96 6.18 17.71
N VAL A 72 -19.29 5.17 16.91
CA VAL A 72 -19.04 5.16 15.45
C VAL A 72 -19.90 6.23 14.76
N GLN A 73 -21.15 6.41 15.19
CA GLN A 73 -22.00 7.48 14.65
C GLN A 73 -21.41 8.87 14.89
N SER A 74 -20.80 9.13 16.05
CA SER A 74 -20.18 10.41 16.38
C SER A 74 -18.94 10.66 15.52
N TRP A 75 -18.10 9.64 15.35
CA TRP A 75 -16.95 9.67 14.46
C TRP A 75 -17.35 9.98 13.01
N LEU A 76 -18.34 9.26 12.47
CA LEU A 76 -18.82 9.47 11.11
C LEU A 76 -19.53 10.82 10.94
N SER A 77 -20.15 11.35 12.00
CA SER A 77 -20.75 12.69 11.97
C SER A 77 -19.70 13.78 11.82
N PHE A 78 -18.55 13.66 12.50
CA PHE A 78 -17.42 14.57 12.33
C PHE A 78 -16.94 14.58 10.87
N TRP A 79 -16.72 13.40 10.28
CA TRP A 79 -16.27 13.29 8.89
C TRP A 79 -17.31 13.75 7.89
N ALA A 80 -18.60 13.44 8.11
CA ALA A 80 -19.69 13.93 7.29
C ALA A 80 -19.75 15.47 7.29
N HIS A 81 -19.50 16.11 8.43
CA HIS A 81 -19.44 17.57 8.50
C HIS A 81 -18.21 18.13 7.77
N LEU A 82 -17.02 17.55 7.98
CA LEU A 82 -15.79 17.99 7.32
C LEU A 82 -15.89 17.86 5.80
N VAL A 83 -16.30 16.69 5.32
CA VAL A 83 -16.47 16.41 3.88
C VAL A 83 -17.63 17.21 3.29
N GLY A 84 -18.71 17.39 4.06
CA GLY A 84 -19.89 18.14 3.67
C GLY A 84 -19.64 19.62 3.38
N SER A 85 -18.53 20.18 3.87
CA SER A 85 -18.12 21.56 3.56
C SER A 85 -17.82 21.78 2.06
N ASN A 86 -17.26 20.75 1.39
CA ASN A 86 -17.01 20.77 -0.05
C ASN A 86 -16.95 19.34 -0.62
N PRO A 87 -18.11 18.68 -0.85
CA PRO A 87 -18.17 17.28 -1.26
C PRO A 87 -17.44 16.99 -2.56
N HIS A 88 -17.56 17.90 -3.55
CA HIS A 88 -16.91 17.75 -4.85
C HIS A 88 -15.38 17.75 -4.74
N PHE A 89 -14.81 18.65 -3.92
CA PHE A 89 -13.37 18.66 -3.69
C PHE A 89 -12.87 17.32 -3.12
N PHE A 90 -13.54 16.79 -2.09
CA PHE A 90 -13.14 15.51 -1.49
C PHE A 90 -13.37 14.32 -2.43
N ALA A 91 -14.42 14.35 -3.25
CA ALA A 91 -14.65 13.31 -4.27
C ALA A 91 -13.53 13.29 -5.32
N TYR A 92 -13.13 14.46 -5.83
CA TYR A 92 -12.01 14.56 -6.78
C TYR A 92 -10.67 14.24 -6.14
N LEU A 93 -10.46 14.63 -4.88
CA LEU A 93 -9.26 14.26 -4.13
C LEU A 93 -9.16 12.74 -3.98
N ALA A 94 -10.26 12.07 -3.64
CA ALA A 94 -10.31 10.61 -3.57
C ALA A 94 -9.99 9.98 -4.93
N ALA A 95 -10.68 10.40 -5.99
CA ALA A 95 -10.43 9.90 -7.35
C ALA A 95 -8.97 10.09 -7.79
N ALA A 96 -8.38 11.25 -7.52
CA ALA A 96 -7.00 11.55 -7.84
C ALA A 96 -6.00 10.71 -7.03
N MET A 97 -6.24 10.53 -5.73
CA MET A 97 -5.40 9.69 -4.85
C MET A 97 -5.39 8.24 -5.33
N GLU A 98 -6.56 7.67 -5.61
CA GLU A 98 -6.69 6.29 -6.07
C GLU A 98 -6.06 6.08 -7.45
N THR A 99 -6.20 7.07 -8.34
CA THR A 99 -5.53 7.09 -9.65
C THR A 99 -4.00 7.09 -9.49
N ALA A 100 -3.47 7.92 -8.58
CA ALA A 100 -2.04 7.99 -8.32
C ALA A 100 -1.50 6.67 -7.76
N LEU A 101 -2.20 6.06 -6.79
CA LEU A 101 -1.86 4.75 -6.23
C LEU A 101 -1.83 3.67 -7.33
N ALA A 102 -2.86 3.63 -8.19
CA ALA A 102 -2.94 2.69 -9.30
C ALA A 102 -1.74 2.81 -10.24
N VAL A 103 -1.46 4.02 -10.73
CA VAL A 103 -0.35 4.29 -11.66
C VAL A 103 0.99 3.93 -11.01
N PHE A 104 1.21 4.33 -9.76
CA PHE A 104 2.49 4.10 -9.08
C PHE A 104 2.72 2.62 -8.77
N LEU A 105 1.67 1.85 -8.45
CA LEU A 105 1.77 0.40 -8.29
C LEU A 105 2.08 -0.31 -9.61
N ILE A 106 1.36 0.02 -10.68
CA ILE A 106 1.55 -0.62 -12.00
C ILE A 106 2.97 -0.39 -12.49
N LEU A 107 3.45 0.85 -12.45
CA LEU A 107 4.79 1.21 -12.88
C LEU A 107 5.88 0.74 -11.90
N GLY A 108 5.53 0.50 -10.63
CA GLY A 108 6.50 0.30 -9.57
C GLY A 108 7.35 1.55 -9.37
N LEU A 109 6.67 2.68 -9.15
CA LEU A 109 7.27 3.99 -8.90
C LEU A 109 7.08 4.38 -7.43
N LEU A 110 8.18 4.73 -6.77
CA LEU A 110 8.23 5.06 -5.34
C LEU A 110 7.48 4.02 -4.50
N THR A 111 7.62 2.73 -4.83
CA THR A 111 6.71 1.66 -4.39
C THR A 111 6.60 1.60 -2.87
N GLN A 112 7.69 1.82 -2.14
CA GLN A 112 7.67 1.78 -0.68
C GLN A 112 6.83 2.93 -0.09
N LEU A 113 6.99 4.14 -0.64
CA LEU A 113 6.16 5.29 -0.29
C LEU A 113 4.71 5.07 -0.70
N THR A 114 4.48 4.58 -1.92
CA THR A 114 3.15 4.23 -2.45
C THR A 114 2.44 3.24 -1.53
N CYS A 115 3.15 2.22 -1.02
CA CYS A 115 2.58 1.29 -0.05
C CYS A 115 2.23 1.96 1.29
N LEU A 116 3.08 2.85 1.82
CA LEU A 116 2.76 3.57 3.06
C LEU A 116 1.53 4.46 2.90
N VAL A 117 1.49 5.25 1.83
CA VAL A 117 0.34 6.09 1.49
C VAL A 117 -0.90 5.22 1.29
N GLY A 118 -0.77 4.10 0.57
CA GLY A 118 -1.83 3.14 0.34
C GLY A 118 -2.38 2.52 1.63
N ILE A 119 -1.54 2.19 2.62
CA ILE A 119 -1.99 1.72 3.94
C ILE A 119 -2.85 2.78 4.62
N VAL A 120 -2.33 4.01 4.72
CA VAL A 120 -3.04 5.12 5.40
C VAL A 120 -4.36 5.43 4.68
N TRP A 121 -4.33 5.49 3.35
CA TRP A 121 -5.50 5.76 2.53
C TRP A 121 -6.57 4.67 2.67
N SER A 122 -6.15 3.40 2.62
CA SER A 122 -7.06 2.25 2.79
C SER A 122 -7.68 2.22 4.19
N LEU A 123 -6.91 2.53 5.24
CA LEU A 123 -7.44 2.66 6.60
C LEU A 123 -8.42 3.83 6.73
N ALA A 124 -8.21 4.93 6.02
CA ALA A 124 -9.14 6.05 5.99
C ALA A 124 -10.47 5.66 5.31
N ILE A 125 -10.42 4.95 4.17
CA ILE A 125 -11.62 4.40 3.51
C ILE A 125 -12.35 3.44 4.46
N TRP A 126 -11.62 2.54 5.11
CA TRP A 126 -12.19 1.59 6.06
C TRP A 126 -12.88 2.28 7.24
N ALA A 127 -12.24 3.29 7.83
CA ALA A 127 -12.74 3.98 9.02
C ALA A 127 -13.86 5.00 8.74
N ILE A 128 -13.99 5.47 7.49
CA ILE A 128 -14.91 6.57 7.14
C ILE A 128 -16.07 6.03 6.26
N PRO A 129 -15.95 5.89 4.92
CA PRO A 129 -17.07 5.43 4.10
C PRO A 129 -17.47 3.97 4.35
N GLU A 130 -16.61 3.10 4.88
CA GLU A 130 -17.01 1.72 5.25
C GLU A 130 -17.47 1.59 6.71
N GLY A 131 -17.35 2.64 7.53
CA GLY A 131 -17.79 2.59 8.93
C GLY A 131 -17.21 1.43 9.75
N PHE A 132 -15.93 1.13 9.51
CA PHE A 132 -15.18 0.00 10.07
C PHE A 132 -15.67 -1.41 9.64
N GLY A 133 -16.47 -1.50 8.57
CA GLY A 133 -17.08 -2.76 8.08
C GLY A 133 -18.49 -3.02 8.62
N GLY A 134 -19.02 -2.13 9.46
CA GLY A 134 -20.37 -2.25 10.01
C GLY A 134 -21.50 -2.10 8.96
N PRO A 135 -22.77 -2.10 9.40
CA PRO A 135 -23.22 -1.89 10.77
C PRO A 135 -23.07 -3.12 11.69
N TYR A 136 -22.57 -2.88 12.91
CA TYR A 136 -22.37 -3.92 13.92
C TYR A 136 -23.66 -4.23 14.69
N LYS A 137 -24.60 -4.88 14.01
CA LYS A 137 -25.84 -5.37 14.61
C LYS A 137 -25.83 -6.90 14.69
N PRO A 138 -26.26 -7.49 15.82
CA PRO A 138 -26.43 -8.94 15.91
C PRO A 138 -27.35 -9.47 14.79
N GLY A 139 -26.82 -10.32 13.92
CA GLY A 139 -27.58 -10.98 12.86
C GLY A 139 -27.63 -10.28 11.49
N ASP A 140 -27.09 -9.06 11.34
CA ASP A 140 -27.13 -8.33 10.06
C ASP A 140 -25.85 -8.47 9.24
N SER A 141 -24.73 -7.93 9.73
CA SER A 141 -23.48 -7.88 8.96
C SER A 141 -22.31 -8.47 9.71
N THR A 142 -21.56 -9.34 9.02
CA THR A 142 -20.26 -9.89 9.45
C THR A 142 -19.12 -9.38 8.58
N ASP A 143 -19.34 -8.31 7.80
CA ASP A 143 -18.31 -7.75 6.94
C ASP A 143 -17.23 -7.05 7.79
N VAL A 144 -15.98 -7.23 7.41
CA VAL A 144 -14.81 -6.60 8.03
C VAL A 144 -14.42 -5.34 7.24
N GLY A 145 -14.90 -5.17 6.02
CA GLY A 145 -14.58 -4.07 5.12
C GLY A 145 -13.47 -4.43 4.13
N THR A 146 -13.68 -4.05 2.87
CA THR A 146 -12.76 -4.38 1.78
C THR A 146 -11.47 -3.58 1.88
N ALA A 147 -11.56 -2.31 2.29
CA ALA A 147 -10.40 -1.45 2.41
C ALA A 147 -9.41 -1.91 3.49
N LEU A 148 -9.85 -2.64 4.52
CA LEU A 148 -8.91 -3.25 5.48
C LEU A 148 -8.01 -4.30 4.81
N LEU A 149 -8.56 -5.12 3.92
CA LEU A 149 -7.79 -6.11 3.15
C LEU A 149 -6.80 -5.43 2.20
N TYR A 150 -7.18 -4.27 1.63
CA TYR A 150 -6.26 -3.46 0.82
C TYR A 150 -5.10 -2.92 1.65
N ALA A 151 -5.34 -2.45 2.87
CA ALA A 151 -4.28 -2.02 3.78
C ALA A 151 -3.30 -3.17 4.08
N LEU A 152 -3.80 -4.38 4.33
CA LEU A 152 -2.97 -5.56 4.54
C LEU A 152 -2.16 -5.94 3.29
N MET A 153 -2.77 -5.86 2.10
CA MET A 153 -2.06 -6.11 0.84
C MET A 153 -0.92 -5.11 0.63
N PHE A 154 -1.15 -3.82 0.88
CA PHE A 154 -0.08 -2.82 0.87
C PHE A 154 1.01 -3.11 1.91
N ALA A 155 0.64 -3.53 3.13
CA ALA A 155 1.60 -3.91 4.16
C ALA A 155 2.47 -5.10 3.74
N VAL A 156 1.88 -6.11 3.08
CA VAL A 156 2.62 -7.24 2.49
C VAL A 156 3.56 -6.76 1.40
N LEU A 157 3.09 -5.95 0.44
CA LEU A 157 3.91 -5.40 -0.63
C LEU A 157 5.07 -4.54 -0.09
N PHE A 158 4.82 -3.78 0.98
CA PHE A 158 5.83 -3.02 1.71
C PHE A 158 6.87 -3.94 2.37
N ALA A 159 6.42 -4.96 3.11
CA ALA A 159 7.30 -5.87 3.84
C ALA A 159 8.23 -6.68 2.93
N ILE A 160 7.74 -7.08 1.76
CA ILE A 160 8.54 -7.82 0.76
C ILE A 160 9.37 -6.91 -0.16
N ALA A 161 9.31 -5.59 0.04
CA ALA A 161 9.95 -4.57 -0.80
C ALA A 161 9.66 -4.79 -2.29
N ALA A 162 8.37 -4.82 -2.66
CA ALA A 162 7.91 -5.14 -4.01
C ALA A 162 8.49 -4.22 -5.10
N GLY A 163 8.92 -3.01 -4.73
CA GLY A 163 9.66 -2.06 -5.58
C GLY A 163 11.06 -2.52 -6.00
N ARG A 164 11.53 -3.69 -5.57
CA ARG A 164 12.80 -4.29 -6.04
C ARG A 164 12.66 -5.18 -7.27
N TYR A 165 11.44 -5.52 -7.69
CA TYR A 165 11.20 -6.55 -8.71
C TYR A 165 10.39 -5.98 -9.88
N TYR A 166 11.01 -5.92 -11.06
CA TYR A 166 10.39 -5.45 -12.31
C TYR A 166 9.64 -4.12 -12.13
N SER A 167 10.35 -3.10 -11.64
CA SER A 167 9.85 -1.79 -11.25
C SER A 167 10.76 -0.69 -11.78
N ILE A 168 10.19 0.48 -12.08
CA ILE A 168 10.98 1.69 -12.42
C ILE A 168 11.90 2.08 -11.26
N ASP A 169 11.52 1.76 -10.03
CA ASP A 169 12.35 1.93 -8.83
C ASP A 169 13.75 1.34 -8.93
N GLN A 170 13.96 0.29 -9.74
CA GLN A 170 15.31 -0.24 -9.98
C GLN A 170 16.25 0.78 -10.62
N TRP A 171 15.71 1.65 -11.47
CA TRP A 171 16.45 2.71 -12.15
C TRP A 171 16.46 4.02 -11.35
N LEU A 172 15.43 4.24 -10.54
CA LEU A 172 15.29 5.44 -9.70
C LEU A 172 16.13 5.37 -8.42
N THR A 173 16.27 4.18 -7.82
CA THR A 173 17.01 3.97 -6.56
C THR A 173 18.47 4.48 -6.64
N PRO A 174 19.25 4.18 -7.70
CA PRO A 174 20.61 4.74 -7.83
C PRO A 174 20.64 6.26 -7.98
N ARG A 175 19.59 6.87 -8.57
CA ARG A 175 19.52 8.33 -8.82
C ARG A 175 19.08 9.12 -7.60
N LEU A 176 18.25 8.52 -6.73
CA LEU A 176 17.71 9.16 -5.52
C LEU A 176 18.68 9.17 -4.34
N SER A 177 19.83 8.48 -4.42
CA SER A 177 20.87 8.41 -3.39
C SER A 177 20.27 8.15 -2.00
N ARG A 178 20.29 9.13 -1.08
CA ARG A 178 19.73 9.07 0.28
C ARG A 178 18.23 8.77 0.36
N PHE A 179 17.46 9.09 -0.69
CA PHE A 179 16.02 8.86 -0.75
C PHE A 179 15.65 7.55 -1.47
N GLY A 180 16.64 6.73 -1.85
CA GLY A 180 16.40 5.44 -2.50
C GLY A 180 15.55 4.47 -1.66
N PHE A 181 15.46 4.69 -0.34
CA PHE A 181 14.58 3.90 0.52
C PHE A 181 13.08 4.09 0.23
N LEU A 182 12.69 5.25 -0.31
CA LEU A 182 11.30 5.51 -0.71
C LEU A 182 10.89 4.72 -1.96
N ALA A 183 11.87 4.37 -2.80
CA ALA A 183 11.69 3.57 -4.01
C ALA A 183 11.71 2.07 -3.69
N ALA A 184 12.83 1.57 -3.17
CA ALA A 184 13.07 0.13 -3.06
C ALA A 184 13.33 -0.35 -1.61
N GLY A 185 13.00 0.45 -0.59
CA GLY A 185 13.33 0.17 0.81
C GLY A 185 14.83 0.31 1.13
N VAL A 186 15.23 0.08 2.38
CA VAL A 186 16.61 0.30 2.87
C VAL A 186 17.66 -0.31 1.92
N PRO A 187 18.60 0.48 1.37
CA PRO A 187 19.63 -0.03 0.47
C PRO A 187 20.31 -1.25 1.09
N ARG A 188 20.53 -2.30 0.29
CA ARG A 188 21.44 -3.37 0.71
C ARG A 188 22.77 -2.68 0.96
N ARG A 189 23.22 -2.60 2.22
CA ARG A 189 24.49 -1.97 2.60
C ARG A 189 25.57 -2.61 1.72
N GLY A 190 25.98 -1.91 0.68
CA GLY A 190 27.09 -2.34 -0.17
C GLY A 190 28.32 -2.35 0.72
N ARG A 191 29.00 -3.50 0.79
CA ARG A 191 30.34 -3.59 1.37
C ARG A 191 31.21 -2.53 0.68
N GLN A 192 31.77 -1.61 1.45
CA GLN A 192 33.08 -1.04 1.12
C GLN A 192 34.12 -2.14 1.33
#